data_AF-A0A920R8E6-F1
#
_entry.id   AF-A0A920R8E6-F1
#
_cell.length_a   1.000
_cell.length_b   1.000
_cell.length_c   1.000
_cell.angle_alpha   90.00
_cell.angle_beta   90.00
_cell.angle_gamma   90.00
#
_symmetry.space_group_name_H-M   'P 1'
#
loop_
_entity.id
_entity.type
_entity.pdbx_description
1 polymer ?
#
loop_
_entity_poly.entity_id
_entity_poly.type
_entity_poly.pdbx_seq_one_letter_code
_entity_poly.pdbx_strand_id
1 'polypeptide(L)'
;MDSVDLPHHVDNVRWSTDGSLLAAGHVGPEMSSIITCLSQQQCDGVSTRVTRVDVNNLTAREIINYPSNPQFLLGTVAIEIGNEVWVGGIAGSNRIARFEYR
;
A
#
# COMPACT_ATOMS: atom_id res chain seq x y z
N MET A 1 11.37 -17.94 14.31
CA MET A 1 11.28 -16.84 13.32
C MET A 1 9.93 -16.23 13.56
N ASP A 2 9.91 -14.92 13.72
CA ASP A 2 8.68 -14.18 14.02
C ASP A 2 8.13 -13.59 12.72
N SER A 3 6.81 -13.59 12.58
CA SER A 3 6.11 -13.11 11.38
C SER A 3 4.77 -12.48 11.73
N VAL A 4 4.29 -11.60 10.86
CA VAL A 4 2.96 -10.99 10.92
C VAL A 4 2.29 -11.14 9.56
N ASP A 5 1.05 -11.62 9.56
CA ASP A 5 0.27 -11.82 8.35
C ASP A 5 -0.38 -10.51 7.91
N LEU A 6 -0.21 -10.14 6.64
CA LEU A 6 -0.85 -8.98 6.04
C LEU A 6 -1.88 -9.44 4.99
N PRO A 7 -3.02 -8.74 4.85
CA PRO A 7 -4.08 -9.13 3.92
C PRO A 7 -3.77 -8.76 2.46
N HIS A 8 -2.49 -8.50 2.12
CA HIS A 8 -2.09 -7.97 0.82
C HIS A 8 -0.67 -8.38 0.43
N HIS A 9 -0.37 -8.26 -0.85
CA HIS A 9 0.96 -8.53 -1.40
C HIS A 9 1.86 -7.33 -1.15
N VAL A 10 2.69 -7.45 -0.10
CA VAL A 10 3.65 -6.43 0.31
C VAL A 10 4.68 -6.19 -0.79
N ASP A 11 4.92 -4.93 -1.09
CA ASP A 11 5.96 -4.48 -2.02
C ASP A 11 7.10 -3.81 -1.24
N ASN A 12 6.85 -2.64 -0.63
CA ASN A 12 7.86 -1.93 0.16
C ASN A 12 7.43 -1.70 1.62
N VAL A 13 8.43 -1.60 2.50
CA VAL A 13 8.28 -1.34 3.93
C VAL A 13 9.09 -0.12 4.33
N ARG A 14 8.56 0.72 5.23
CA ARG A 14 9.24 1.92 5.78
C ARG A 14 8.95 2.08 7.26
N TRP A 15 9.91 2.60 8.02
CA TRP A 15 9.68 3.04 9.39
C TRP A 15 8.77 4.27 9.43
N SER A 16 7.82 4.27 10.37
CA SER A 16 7.03 5.44 10.76
C SER A 16 7.70 6.14 11.94
N THR A 17 7.23 7.35 12.27
CA THR A 17 7.84 8.16 13.34
C THR A 17 7.61 7.64 14.75
N ASP A 18 6.58 6.79 14.95
CA ASP A 18 6.24 6.15 16.23
C ASP A 18 6.94 4.80 16.46
N GLY A 19 7.87 4.41 15.58
CA GLY A 19 8.54 3.12 15.66
C GLY A 19 7.70 1.93 15.17
N SER A 20 6.57 2.16 14.52
CA SER A 20 5.89 1.14 13.70
C SER A 20 6.46 1.07 12.28
N LEU A 21 6.08 0.05 11.53
CA LEU A 21 6.35 -0.04 10.08
C LEU A 21 5.09 0.28 9.28
N LEU A 22 5.26 0.92 8.13
CA LEU A 22 4.27 1.01 7.06
C LEU A 22 4.64 0.00 5.98
N ALA A 23 3.76 -0.96 5.73
CA ALA A 23 3.86 -1.91 4.63
C ALA A 23 2.86 -1.53 3.54
N ALA A 24 3.36 -1.13 2.38
CA ALA A 24 2.55 -0.80 1.21
C ALA A 24 2.58 -1.94 0.18
N GLY A 25 1.49 -2.10 -0.55
CA GLY A 25 1.35 -3.19 -1.49
C GLY A 25 -0.02 -3.22 -2.15
N HIS A 26 -0.39 -4.39 -2.65
CA HIS A 26 -1.52 -4.54 -3.56
C HIS A 26 -2.44 -5.70 -3.19
N VAL A 27 -3.73 -5.54 -3.46
CA VAL A 27 -4.74 -6.61 -3.43
C VAL A 27 -5.47 -6.62 -4.76
N GLY A 28 -5.74 -7.81 -5.28
CA GLY A 28 -6.64 -8.02 -6.43
C GLY A 28 -7.47 -9.28 -6.22
N PRO A 29 -8.48 -9.53 -7.09
CA PRO A 29 -9.26 -10.77 -7.06
C PRO A 29 -8.37 -12.02 -7.19
N GLU A 30 -7.34 -11.91 -8.02
CA GLU A 30 -6.25 -12.86 -8.16
C GLU A 30 -4.90 -12.12 -8.22
N MET A 31 -3.81 -12.84 -7.93
CA MET A 31 -2.45 -12.35 -8.14
C MET A 31 -2.19 -11.91 -9.59
N SER A 32 -2.76 -12.63 -10.55
CA SER A 32 -2.69 -12.32 -11.98
C SER A 32 -3.28 -10.94 -12.29
N SER A 33 -4.32 -10.51 -11.58
CA SER A 33 -4.99 -9.22 -11.78
C SER A 33 -4.05 -8.05 -11.49
N ILE A 34 -3.16 -8.16 -10.50
CA ILE A 34 -2.16 -7.13 -10.19
C ILE A 34 -1.17 -6.98 -11.36
N ILE A 35 -0.72 -8.10 -11.94
CA ILE A 35 0.19 -8.09 -13.10
C ILE A 35 -0.50 -7.54 -14.35
N THR A 36 -1.76 -7.90 -14.58
CA THR A 36 -2.56 -7.34 -15.69
C THR A 36 -2.77 -5.84 -15.50
N CYS A 37 -3.02 -5.37 -14.28
CA CYS A 37 -3.09 -3.94 -13.99
C CYS A 37 -1.75 -3.23 -14.29
N LEU A 38 -0.62 -3.79 -13.86
CA LEU A 38 0.71 -3.23 -14.12
C LEU A 38 1.05 -3.17 -15.63
N SER A 39 0.69 -4.19 -16.39
CA SER A 39 1.11 -4.34 -17.80
C SER A 39 0.12 -3.79 -18.83
N GLN A 40 -1.17 -3.80 -18.50
CA GLN A 40 -2.27 -3.47 -19.43
C GLN A 40 -3.21 -2.40 -18.89
N GLN A 41 -2.98 -1.88 -17.68
CA GLN A 41 -3.83 -0.88 -17.02
C GLN A 41 -5.29 -1.33 -16.80
N GLN A 42 -5.54 -2.65 -16.82
CA GLN A 42 -6.82 -3.25 -16.46
C GLN A 42 -6.82 -3.58 -14.97
N CYS A 43 -7.40 -2.71 -14.17
CA CYS A 43 -7.23 -2.72 -12.72
C CYS A 43 -8.52 -2.96 -11.93
N ASP A 44 -9.51 -3.58 -12.58
CA ASP A 44 -10.79 -3.89 -11.94
C ASP A 44 -10.58 -4.78 -10.72
N GLY A 45 -11.09 -4.32 -9.56
CA GLY A 45 -10.91 -5.01 -8.27
C GLY A 45 -9.50 -4.93 -7.68
N VAL A 46 -8.54 -4.27 -8.35
CA VAL A 46 -7.18 -4.08 -7.83
C VAL A 46 -7.13 -2.80 -7.00
N SER A 47 -6.49 -2.87 -5.83
CA SER A 47 -6.34 -1.73 -4.94
C SER A 47 -4.98 -1.68 -4.28
N THR A 48 -4.55 -0.46 -3.96
CA THR A 48 -3.42 -0.20 -3.07
C THR A 48 -3.84 -0.44 -1.62
N ARG A 49 -2.97 -1.08 -0.86
CA ARG A 49 -3.07 -1.26 0.59
C ARG A 49 -1.88 -0.61 1.28
N VAL A 50 -2.15 0.02 2.42
CA VAL A 50 -1.09 0.34 3.39
C VAL A 50 -1.53 -0.17 4.74
N THR A 51 -0.64 -0.89 5.40
CA THR A 51 -0.86 -1.45 6.72
C THR A 51 0.21 -0.94 7.68
N ARG A 52 -0.21 -0.47 8.85
CA ARG A 52 0.69 -0.17 9.96
C ARG A 52 0.93 -1.44 10.76
N VAL A 53 2.20 -1.76 11.01
CA VAL A 53 2.64 -2.95 11.72
C VAL A 53 3.32 -2.53 13.02
N ASP A 54 2.79 -3.02 14.14
CA ASP A 54 3.44 -2.93 15.45
C ASP A 54 4.48 -4.05 15.54
N VAL A 55 5.76 -3.67 15.58
CA VAL A 55 6.89 -4.60 15.59
C VAL A 55 7.10 -5.29 16.94
N ASN A 56 6.58 -4.73 18.03
CA ASN A 56 6.74 -5.31 19.37
C ASN A 56 5.68 -6.39 19.63
N ASN A 57 4.45 -6.14 19.14
CA ASN A 57 3.32 -7.04 19.33
C ASN A 57 3.05 -7.94 18.11
N LEU A 58 3.74 -7.71 17.00
CA LEU A 58 3.54 -8.41 15.72
C LEU A 58 2.07 -8.37 15.27
N THR A 59 1.45 -7.21 15.42
CA THR A 59 0.07 -6.96 14.97
C THR A 59 0.06 -5.98 13.82
N ALA A 60 -0.98 -6.03 13.01
CA ALA A 60 -1.11 -5.23 11.81
C ALA A 60 -2.50 -4.64 11.68
N ARG A 61 -2.57 -3.37 11.26
CA ARG A 61 -3.82 -2.65 11.02
C ARG A 61 -3.77 -1.96 9.68
N GLU A 62 -4.72 -2.28 8.81
CA GLU A 62 -4.89 -1.56 7.55
C GLU A 62 -5.22 -0.08 7.84
N ILE A 63 -4.54 0.82 7.13
CA ILE A 63 -4.74 2.27 7.27
C ILE A 63 -5.13 2.93 5.94
N ILE A 64 -4.81 2.31 4.80
CA ILE A 64 -5.25 2.80 3.48
C ILE A 64 -5.81 1.64 2.67
N ASN A 65 -6.99 1.92 2.12
CA ASN A 65 -7.71 1.14 1.13
C ASN A 65 -8.02 2.04 -0.05
N TYR A 66 -7.25 1.93 -1.13
CA TYR A 66 -7.43 2.83 -2.27
C TYR A 66 -7.55 2.07 -3.60
N PRO A 67 -8.76 1.99 -4.18
CA PRO A 67 -8.97 1.36 -5.49
C PRO A 67 -8.14 2.04 -6.60
N SER A 68 -7.59 1.21 -7.49
CA SER A 68 -6.89 1.69 -8.68
C SER A 68 -7.82 2.54 -9.53
N ASN A 69 -7.31 3.65 -10.08
CA ASN A 69 -8.08 4.53 -10.94
C ASN A 69 -7.17 5.26 -11.94
N PRO A 70 -7.72 5.97 -12.94
CA PRO A 70 -6.91 6.64 -13.97
C PRO A 70 -5.93 7.70 -13.46
N GLN A 71 -6.11 8.21 -12.23
CA GLN A 71 -5.20 9.20 -11.64
C GLN A 71 -4.07 8.55 -10.84
N PHE A 72 -4.30 7.37 -10.27
CA PHE A 72 -3.33 6.64 -9.47
C PHE A 72 -3.65 5.13 -9.52
N LEU A 73 -2.85 4.39 -10.28
CA LEU A 73 -3.08 2.98 -10.55
C LEU A 73 -2.69 2.11 -9.34
N LEU A 74 -1.40 2.05 -9.03
CA LEU A 74 -0.87 1.16 -7.99
C LEU A 74 0.16 1.89 -7.14
N GLY A 75 -0.02 1.85 -5.83
CA GLY A 75 0.90 2.40 -4.84
C GLY A 75 1.83 1.33 -4.28
N THR A 76 3.13 1.60 -4.30
CA THR A 76 4.17 0.60 -3.95
C THR A 76 4.86 0.88 -2.63
N VAL A 77 4.86 2.13 -2.18
CA VAL A 77 5.54 2.59 -0.96
C VAL A 77 4.71 3.65 -0.26
N ALA A 78 4.72 3.63 1.08
CA ALA A 78 4.07 4.64 1.90
C ALA A 78 5.07 5.25 2.90
N ILE A 79 4.95 6.55 3.14
CA ILE A 79 5.68 7.28 4.19
C ILE A 79 4.73 8.17 4.97
N GLU A 80 5.02 8.37 6.24
CA GLU A 80 4.30 9.30 7.12
C GLU A 80 4.91 10.70 7.02
N ILE A 81 4.07 11.72 6.85
CA ILE A 81 4.46 13.13 6.84
C ILE A 81 3.46 13.91 7.69
N GLY A 82 3.85 14.29 8.90
CA GLY A 82 2.95 14.97 9.84
C GLY A 82 1.74 14.08 10.17
N ASN A 83 0.53 14.58 9.88
CA ASN A 83 -0.74 13.85 10.03
C ASN A 83 -1.22 13.21 8.72
N GLU A 84 -0.34 13.01 7.74
CA GLU A 84 -0.68 12.42 6.45
C GLU A 84 0.16 11.17 6.18
N VAL A 85 -0.37 10.30 5.32
CA VAL A 85 0.38 9.23 4.68
C VAL A 85 0.45 9.50 3.19
N TRP A 86 1.67 9.52 2.65
CA TRP A 86 1.95 9.78 1.24
C TRP A 86 2.35 8.46 0.58
N VAL A 87 1.72 8.14 -0.54
CA VAL A 87 1.91 6.88 -1.27
C VAL A 87 2.48 7.16 -2.65
N GLY A 88 3.65 6.58 -2.93
CA GLY A 88 4.29 6.62 -4.25
C GLY A 88 3.72 5.55 -5.17
N GLY A 89 3.50 5.91 -6.45
CA GLY A 89 2.90 5.02 -7.44
C GLY A 89 3.89 4.38 -8.43
N ILE A 90 3.44 3.33 -9.12
CA ILE A 90 4.14 2.65 -10.23
C ILE A 90 3.28 2.67 -11.52
N ALA A 91 3.74 2.02 -12.58
CA ALA A 91 3.03 1.77 -13.84
C ALA A 91 2.53 3.04 -14.54
N GLY A 92 3.42 4.03 -14.66
CA GLY A 92 3.12 5.28 -15.37
C GLY A 92 2.49 6.37 -14.49
N SER A 93 2.31 6.11 -13.19
CA SER A 93 2.00 7.18 -12.24
C SER A 93 3.13 8.21 -12.20
N ASN A 94 2.80 9.48 -12.43
CA ASN A 94 3.67 10.63 -12.19
C ASN A 94 3.19 11.45 -10.98
N ARG A 95 2.44 10.82 -10.06
CA ARG A 95 1.76 11.46 -8.94
C ARG A 95 2.07 10.75 -7.62
N ILE A 96 1.93 11.51 -6.53
CA ILE A 96 1.93 11.01 -5.16
C ILE A 96 0.50 11.15 -4.63
N ALA A 97 -0.07 10.07 -4.11
CA ALA A 97 -1.35 10.11 -3.43
C ALA A 97 -1.15 10.52 -1.97
N ARG A 98 -2.00 11.42 -1.46
CA ARG A 98 -1.95 11.91 -0.08
C ARG A 98 -3.24 11.53 0.64
N PHE A 99 -3.10 10.97 1.83
CA PHE A 99 -4.21 10.54 2.66
C PHE A 99 -4.09 11.18 4.03
N GLU A 100 -5.14 11.87 4.48
CA GLU A 100 -5.24 12.35 5.85
C GLU A 100 -5.31 11.16 6.80
N TYR A 101 -4.46 11.15 7.81
CA TYR A 101 -4.43 10.17 8.88
C TYR A 101 -5.11 10.79 10.10
N ARG A 102 -6.40 10.46 10.29
CA ARG A 102 -7.21 10.88 11.44
C ARG A 102 -7.38 9.73 12.42
#